data_AF-X0TSI2-F1
#
_entry.id   AF-X0TSI2-F1
#
_cell.length_a   1.000
_cell.length_b   1.000
_cell.length_c   1.000
_cell.angle_alpha   90.00
_cell.angle_beta   90.00
_cell.angle_gamma   90.00
#
_symmetry.space_group_name_H-M   'P 1'
#
loop_
_entity.id
_entity.type
_entity.pdbx_description
1 polymer ?
#
loop_
_entity_poly.entity_id
_entity_poly.type
_entity_poly.pdbx_seq_one_letter_code
_entity_poly.pdbx_strand_id
1 'polypeptide(L)'
;MNKYNFQSPFLTRIKHRSLLTKDGSSKKTYHLILDTDDCDITYNPGDSVAIIVENDPREVDLTLNYMKANPLQEIVDPKTSEKIKLIDFLTKKANISKATFNFVKLFDKKLNLDEIKEIIQNHHLWDILKLFEKHKIPIEEICKNMLPLLPRLYSIASSTKMYP
;
A
#
# COMPACT_ATOMS: atom_id res chain seq x y z
N MET A 1 20.23 19.48 7.83
CA MET A 1 19.20 18.44 8.04
C MET A 1 18.20 18.58 6.91
N ASN A 2 17.87 17.51 6.19
CA ASN A 2 16.90 17.59 5.09
C ASN A 2 15.52 17.96 5.65
N LYS A 3 14.94 19.03 5.12
CA LYS A 3 13.62 19.56 5.50
C LYS A 3 12.49 18.55 5.30
N TYR A 4 12.69 17.62 4.36
CA TYR A 4 11.73 16.58 4.04
C TYR A 4 12.32 15.19 4.31
N ASN A 5 11.50 14.32 4.89
CA ASN A 5 11.88 12.94 5.20
C ASN A 5 10.61 12.06 5.19
N PHE A 6 10.76 10.78 5.53
CA PHE A 6 9.64 9.84 5.52
C PHE A 6 8.48 10.25 6.47
N GLN A 7 8.78 10.86 7.62
CA GLN A 7 7.78 11.33 8.58
C GLN A 7 7.16 12.67 8.18
N SER A 8 7.89 13.48 7.40
CA SER A 8 7.46 14.79 6.91
C SER A 8 7.74 14.88 5.40
N PRO A 9 6.94 14.20 4.55
CA PRO A 9 7.16 14.16 3.12
C PRO A 9 6.82 15.49 2.47
N PHE A 10 7.42 15.76 1.31
CA PHE A 10 6.99 16.87 0.47
C PHE A 10 5.72 16.49 -0.31
N LEU A 11 4.63 17.22 -0.09
CA LEU A 11 3.42 17.07 -0.90
C LEU A 11 3.61 17.81 -2.22
N THR A 12 3.48 17.07 -3.32
CA THR A 12 3.58 17.58 -4.68
C THR A 12 2.44 17.08 -5.55
N ARG A 13 2.25 17.74 -6.69
CA ARG A 13 1.32 17.36 -7.75
C ARG A 13 2.08 16.78 -8.94
N ILE A 14 1.40 15.94 -9.71
CA ILE A 14 1.92 15.44 -10.99
C ILE A 14 1.73 16.55 -12.03
N LYS A 15 2.80 17.20 -12.48
CA LYS A 15 2.78 18.19 -13.58
C LYS A 15 2.42 17.55 -14.91
N HIS A 16 2.94 16.36 -15.17
CA HIS A 16 2.72 15.66 -16.44
C HIS A 16 2.67 14.15 -16.24
N ARG A 17 1.81 13.49 -17.01
CA ARG A 17 1.70 12.04 -17.10
C ARG A 17 1.49 11.63 -18.55
N SER A 18 2.42 10.86 -19.10
CA SER A 18 2.32 10.29 -20.44
C SER A 18 2.54 8.79 -20.42
N LEU A 19 1.83 8.07 -21.28
CA LEU A 19 2.04 6.66 -21.51
C LEU A 19 3.23 6.50 -22.48
N LEU A 20 4.23 5.73 -22.10
CA LEU A 20 5.40 5.43 -22.94
C LEU A 20 5.19 4.18 -23.79
N THR A 21 4.27 3.29 -23.39
CA THR A 21 3.97 2.08 -24.16
C THR A 21 2.95 2.37 -25.25
N LYS A 22 3.07 1.64 -26.37
CA LYS A 22 2.15 1.72 -27.51
C LYS A 22 0.91 0.86 -27.27
N ASP A 23 -0.13 1.13 -28.05
CA ASP A 23 -1.33 0.30 -28.09
C ASP A 23 -0.98 -1.16 -28.41
N GLY A 24 -1.66 -2.08 -27.75
CA GLY A 24 -1.40 -3.52 -27.83
C GLY A 24 -0.26 -4.02 -26.94
N SER A 25 0.45 -3.16 -26.20
CA SER A 25 1.42 -3.62 -25.21
C SER A 25 0.72 -4.28 -24.01
N SER A 26 1.25 -5.43 -23.56
CA SER A 26 0.80 -6.11 -22.34
C SER A 26 1.19 -5.37 -21.05
N LYS A 27 2.06 -4.35 -21.14
CA LYS A 27 2.51 -3.53 -20.02
C LYS A 27 2.15 -2.07 -20.25
N LYS A 28 1.89 -1.34 -19.17
CA LYS A 28 1.70 0.11 -19.18
C LYS A 28 2.83 0.77 -18.41
N THR A 29 3.71 1.46 -19.11
CA THR A 29 4.80 2.25 -18.51
C THR A 29 4.45 3.72 -18.65
N TYR A 30 4.48 4.46 -17.54
CA TYR A 30 4.18 5.88 -17.53
C TYR A 30 5.45 6.70 -17.28
N HIS A 31 5.57 7.82 -17.99
CA HIS A 31 6.48 8.90 -17.64
C HIS A 31 5.72 9.92 -16.80
N LEU A 32 6.23 10.20 -15.59
CA LEU A 32 5.63 11.14 -14.65
C LEU A 32 6.62 12.27 -14.36
N ILE A 33 6.13 13.50 -14.40
CA ILE A 33 6.85 14.69 -13.94
C ILE A 33 6.15 15.20 -12.69
N LEU A 34 6.89 15.33 -11.60
CA LEU A 34 6.40 15.88 -10.33
C LEU A 34 6.73 17.36 -10.24
N ASP A 35 5.90 18.14 -9.55
CA ASP A 35 6.14 19.56 -9.31
C ASP A 35 7.12 19.76 -8.15
N THR A 36 8.29 20.33 -8.41
CA THR A 36 9.30 20.59 -7.38
C THR A 36 9.61 22.06 -7.19
N ASP A 37 8.80 22.99 -7.73
CA ASP A 37 9.15 24.42 -7.75
C ASP A 37 9.27 25.01 -6.33
N ASP A 38 8.43 24.58 -5.40
CA ASP A 38 8.48 24.98 -3.97
C ASP A 38 9.28 23.99 -3.10
N CYS A 39 10.00 23.07 -3.75
CA CYS A 39 10.69 21.98 -3.10
C CYS A 39 12.19 22.27 -3.00
N ASP A 40 12.66 22.55 -1.78
CA ASP A 40 14.09 22.66 -1.49
C ASP A 40 14.75 21.26 -1.36
N ILE A 41 14.47 20.36 -2.32
CA ILE A 41 15.07 19.02 -2.40
C ILE A 41 16.06 19.02 -3.55
N THR A 42 17.32 18.77 -3.21
CA THR A 42 18.37 18.47 -4.19
C THR A 42 18.51 16.96 -4.36
N TYR A 43 18.69 16.51 -5.60
CA TYR A 43 19.02 15.11 -5.91
C TYR A 43 20.05 15.06 -7.06
N ASN A 44 20.75 13.92 -7.15
CA ASN A 44 21.71 13.63 -8.20
C ASN A 44 21.19 12.50 -9.12
N PRO A 45 21.62 12.46 -10.39
CA PRO A 45 21.38 11.30 -11.24
C PRO A 45 21.88 10.01 -10.58
N GLY A 46 21.00 9.01 -10.51
CA GLY A 46 21.24 7.76 -9.77
C GLY A 46 20.47 7.65 -8.45
N ASP A 47 20.00 8.78 -7.90
CA ASP A 47 19.16 8.79 -6.72
C ASP A 47 17.76 8.22 -7.00
N SER A 48 17.05 7.84 -5.94
CA SER A 48 15.67 7.34 -6.00
C SER A 48 14.73 8.25 -5.23
N VAL A 49 13.50 8.39 -5.73
CA VAL A 49 12.39 9.04 -5.05
C VAL A 49 11.52 7.99 -4.36
N ALA A 50 11.16 8.25 -3.10
CA ALA A 50 10.19 7.46 -2.35
C ALA A 50 8.80 8.07 -2.50
N ILE A 51 7.86 7.31 -3.06
CA ILE A 51 6.45 7.71 -3.18
C ILE A 51 5.65 7.02 -2.08
N ILE A 52 5.04 7.82 -1.20
CA ILE A 52 4.05 7.34 -0.24
C ILE A 52 2.76 7.11 -1.01
N VAL A 53 2.17 5.93 -0.84
CA VAL A 53 0.99 5.49 -1.59
C VAL A 53 -0.18 5.25 -0.64
N GLU A 54 -1.38 5.32 -1.19
CA GLU A 54 -2.61 4.91 -0.55
C GLU A 54 -3.21 3.73 -1.32
N ASN A 55 -3.94 2.86 -0.63
CA ASN A 55 -4.65 1.78 -1.30
C ASN A 55 -5.85 2.30 -2.11
N ASP A 56 -6.28 1.53 -3.10
CA ASP A 56 -7.48 1.85 -3.87
C ASP A 56 -8.71 1.90 -2.94
N PRO A 57 -9.49 3.00 -2.93
CA PRO A 57 -10.68 3.10 -2.08
C PRO A 57 -11.65 1.93 -2.26
N ARG A 58 -11.74 1.36 -3.46
CA ARG A 58 -12.62 0.22 -3.75
C ARG A 58 -12.14 -1.06 -3.05
N GLU A 59 -10.82 -1.29 -3.00
CA GLU A 59 -10.26 -2.43 -2.27
C GLU A 59 -10.41 -2.26 -0.76
N VAL A 60 -10.28 -1.03 -0.28
CA VAL A 60 -10.51 -0.68 1.14
C VAL A 60 -11.97 -0.98 1.51
N ASP A 61 -12.93 -0.55 0.69
CA ASP A 61 -14.36 -0.81 0.90
C ASP A 61 -14.67 -2.30 0.88
N LEU A 62 -14.13 -3.05 -0.10
CA LEU A 62 -14.29 -4.52 -0.14
C LEU A 62 -13.72 -5.18 1.12
N THR A 63 -12.54 -4.75 1.56
CA THR A 63 -11.89 -5.27 2.76
C THR A 63 -12.77 -5.02 3.99
N LEU A 64 -13.27 -3.80 4.18
CA LEU A 64 -14.17 -3.44 5.29
C LEU A 64 -15.46 -4.27 5.28
N ASN A 65 -16.05 -4.46 4.11
CA ASN A 65 -17.27 -5.23 3.93
C ASN A 65 -17.08 -6.70 4.36
N TYR A 66 -16.01 -7.36 3.91
CA TYR A 66 -15.75 -8.76 4.28
C TYR A 66 -15.26 -8.92 5.72
N MET A 67 -14.64 -7.90 6.30
CA MET A 67 -14.38 -7.83 7.74
C MET A 67 -15.66 -7.62 8.57
N LYS A 68 -16.78 -7.22 7.95
CA LYS A 68 -18.04 -6.83 8.61
C LYS A 68 -17.81 -5.76 9.68
N ALA A 69 -16.95 -4.80 9.33
CA ALA A 69 -16.36 -3.85 10.26
C ALA A 69 -16.94 -2.44 10.05
N ASN A 70 -17.13 -1.68 11.14
CA ASN A 70 -17.44 -0.27 11.05
C ASN A 70 -16.17 0.51 10.63
N PRO A 71 -16.19 1.29 9.53
CA PRO A 71 -15.02 2.05 9.06
C PRO A 71 -14.49 3.05 10.09
N LEU A 72 -15.38 3.60 10.93
CA LEU A 72 -15.05 4.64 11.91
C LEU A 72 -14.62 4.09 13.27
N GLN A 73 -14.63 2.77 13.46
CA GLN A 73 -14.17 2.20 14.72
C GLN A 73 -12.67 2.50 14.92
N GLU A 74 -12.30 2.78 16.16
CA GLU A 74 -10.90 2.95 16.53
C GLU A 74 -10.26 1.58 16.73
N ILE A 75 -9.07 1.41 16.15
CA ILE A 75 -8.17 0.30 16.44
C ILE A 75 -6.85 0.85 16.97
N VAL A 76 -6.04 -0.03 17.55
CA VAL A 76 -4.65 0.29 17.91
C VAL A 76 -3.76 -0.12 16.74
N ASP A 77 -3.01 0.82 16.17
CA ASP A 77 -2.02 0.54 15.12
C ASP A 77 -0.99 -0.46 15.67
N PRO A 78 -0.85 -1.66 15.06
CA PRO A 78 0.06 -2.70 15.55
C PRO A 78 1.54 -2.28 15.61
N LYS A 79 1.92 -1.23 14.87
CA LYS A 79 3.30 -0.76 14.75
C LYS A 79 3.58 0.45 15.65
N THR A 80 2.66 1.40 15.75
CA THR A 80 2.87 2.62 16.55
C THR A 80 2.23 2.57 17.93
N SER A 81 1.33 1.61 18.18
CA SER A 81 0.48 1.54 19.38
C SER A 81 -0.46 2.74 19.57
N GLU A 82 -0.64 3.57 18.53
CA GLU A 82 -1.54 4.72 18.57
C GLU A 82 -2.95 4.34 18.12
N LYS A 83 -3.94 5.11 18.58
CA LYS A 83 -5.31 4.95 18.10
C LYS A 83 -5.48 5.54 16.70
N ILE A 84 -6.11 4.78 15.82
CA ILE A 84 -6.41 5.20 14.45
C ILE A 84 -7.77 4.64 14.03
N LYS A 85 -8.49 5.36 13.17
CA LYS A 85 -9.72 4.82 12.55
C LYS A 85 -9.35 3.68 11.61
N LEU A 86 -10.16 2.62 11.59
CA LEU A 86 -9.92 1.46 10.74
C LEU A 86 -9.80 1.85 9.25
N ILE A 87 -10.64 2.76 8.76
CA ILE A 87 -10.57 3.27 7.39
C ILE A 87 -9.21 3.90 7.08
N ASP A 88 -8.66 4.73 7.98
CA ASP A 88 -7.38 5.38 7.78
C ASP A 88 -6.22 4.38 7.81
N PHE A 89 -6.31 3.37 8.70
CA PHE A 89 -5.34 2.28 8.75
C PHE A 89 -5.32 1.48 7.44
N LEU A 90 -6.47 1.03 6.96
CA LEU A 90 -6.58 0.28 5.71
C LEU A 90 -6.20 1.11 4.49
N THR A 91 -6.42 2.43 4.51
CA THR A 91 -6.07 3.32 3.39
C THR A 91 -4.56 3.59 3.34
N LYS A 92 -3.92 3.85 4.48
CA LYS A 92 -2.58 4.47 4.53
C LYS A 92 -1.49 3.63 5.20
N LYS A 93 -1.85 2.61 5.99
CA LYS A 93 -0.90 1.91 6.89
C LYS A 93 -0.78 0.42 6.61
N ALA A 94 -1.86 -0.23 6.15
CA ALA A 94 -1.87 -1.66 5.86
C ALA A 94 -1.68 -1.94 4.37
N ASN A 95 -0.93 -2.98 4.04
CA ASN A 95 -0.88 -3.52 2.69
C ASN A 95 -2.02 -4.52 2.51
N ILE A 96 -3.06 -4.10 1.78
CA ILE A 96 -4.23 -4.94 1.47
C ILE A 96 -4.13 -5.66 0.13
N SER A 97 -3.04 -5.43 -0.62
CA SER A 97 -2.81 -6.08 -1.92
C SER A 97 -2.21 -7.49 -1.79
N LYS A 98 -1.61 -7.81 -0.63
CA LYS A 98 -0.90 -9.08 -0.39
C LYS A 98 -1.21 -9.62 1.00
N ALA A 99 -1.54 -10.89 1.08
CA ALA A 99 -1.65 -11.61 2.35
C ALA A 99 -0.34 -12.31 2.71
N THR A 100 -0.15 -12.53 4.02
CA THR A 100 0.98 -13.31 4.53
C THR A 100 0.55 -14.73 4.85
N PHE A 101 1.54 -15.60 5.00
CA PHE A 101 1.32 -16.94 5.52
C PHE A 101 0.57 -16.95 6.86
N ASN A 102 0.98 -16.07 7.79
CA ASN A 102 0.36 -15.96 9.11
C ASN A 102 -1.06 -15.41 9.02
N PHE A 103 -1.33 -14.51 8.07
CA PHE A 103 -2.67 -13.99 7.81
C PHE A 103 -3.64 -15.11 7.41
N VAL A 104 -3.25 -16.02 6.51
CA VAL A 104 -4.12 -17.14 6.12
C VAL A 104 -4.29 -18.14 7.28
N LYS A 105 -3.21 -18.44 8.00
CA LYS A 105 -3.25 -19.33 9.18
C LYS A 105 -4.12 -18.82 10.34
N LEU A 106 -4.43 -17.53 10.36
CA LEU A 106 -5.36 -16.96 11.33
C LEU A 106 -6.75 -17.59 11.23
N PHE A 107 -7.16 -17.94 10.01
CA PHE A 107 -8.48 -18.50 9.72
C PHE A 107 -8.51 -20.02 9.86
N ASP A 108 -7.50 -20.72 9.33
CA ASP A 108 -7.40 -22.17 9.45
C ASP A 108 -5.95 -22.62 9.67
N LYS A 109 -5.69 -23.21 10.85
CA LYS A 109 -4.38 -23.72 11.25
C LYS A 109 -4.05 -25.08 10.64
N LYS A 110 -5.04 -25.79 10.08
CA LYS A 110 -4.88 -27.13 9.50
C LYS A 110 -4.36 -27.08 8.06
N LEU A 111 -4.48 -25.93 7.39
CA LEU A 111 -3.97 -25.75 6.04
C LEU A 111 -2.46 -26.01 5.99
N ASN A 112 -2.06 -26.80 5.01
CA ASN A 112 -0.66 -27.11 4.76
C ASN A 112 0.03 -25.96 3.99
N LEU A 113 1.35 -26.07 3.82
CA LEU A 113 2.14 -25.01 3.20
C LEU A 113 1.76 -24.71 1.75
N ASP A 114 1.39 -25.74 0.98
CA ASP A 114 1.13 -25.60 -0.45
C ASP A 114 -0.27 -25.05 -0.70
N GLU A 115 -1.27 -25.45 0.09
CA GLU A 115 -2.60 -24.83 0.11
C GLU A 115 -2.53 -23.33 0.42
N ILE A 116 -1.74 -22.94 1.42
CA ILE A 116 -1.60 -21.51 1.78
C ILE A 116 -0.92 -20.72 0.65
N LYS A 117 0.11 -21.29 0.01
CA LYS A 117 0.77 -20.63 -1.14
C LYS A 117 -0.21 -20.44 -2.30
N GLU A 118 -1.00 -21.46 -2.61
CA GLU A 118 -1.99 -21.41 -3.67
C GLU A 118 -3.05 -20.32 -3.39
N ILE A 119 -3.54 -20.24 -2.15
CA ILE A 119 -4.47 -19.19 -1.73
C ILE A 119 -3.83 -17.80 -1.93
N ILE A 120 -2.61 -17.58 -1.44
CA ILE A 120 -1.93 -16.27 -1.51
C ILE A 120 -1.61 -15.87 -2.96
N GLN A 121 -1.30 -16.82 -3.84
CA GLN A 121 -0.96 -16.53 -5.24
C GLN A 121 -2.18 -16.15 -6.08
N ASN A 122 -3.35 -16.70 -5.75
CA ASN A 122 -4.55 -16.60 -6.59
C ASN A 122 -5.60 -15.61 -6.05
N HIS A 123 -5.43 -15.05 -4.86
CA HIS A 123 -6.44 -14.24 -4.19
C HIS A 123 -5.87 -12.94 -3.63
N HIS A 124 -6.66 -11.86 -3.75
CA HIS A 124 -6.41 -10.64 -3.00
C HIS A 124 -6.73 -10.85 -1.51
N LEU A 125 -6.29 -9.94 -0.64
CA LEU A 125 -6.55 -10.07 0.80
C LEU A 125 -8.04 -10.11 1.13
N TRP A 126 -8.84 -9.28 0.45
CA TRP A 126 -10.30 -9.24 0.62
C TRP A 126 -11.00 -10.50 0.09
N ASP A 127 -10.45 -11.16 -0.93
CA ASP A 127 -10.94 -12.47 -1.37
C ASP A 127 -10.71 -13.53 -0.30
N ILE A 128 -9.57 -13.50 0.39
CA ILE A 128 -9.28 -14.42 1.49
C ILE A 128 -10.26 -14.18 2.66
N LEU A 129 -10.51 -12.92 3.00
CA LEU A 129 -11.53 -12.58 4.01
C LEU A 129 -12.92 -13.10 3.63
N LYS A 130 -13.27 -13.03 2.34
CA LYS A 130 -14.51 -13.61 1.81
C LYS A 130 -14.52 -15.13 1.92
N LEU A 131 -13.45 -15.82 1.51
CA LEU A 131 -13.34 -17.29 1.58
C LEU A 131 -13.54 -17.80 3.02
N PHE A 132 -13.03 -17.06 3.99
CA PHE A 132 -13.09 -17.42 5.40
C PHE A 132 -14.16 -16.64 6.19
N GLU A 133 -15.16 -16.05 5.53
CA GLU A 133 -16.16 -15.15 6.16
C GLU A 133 -16.96 -15.76 7.33
N LYS A 134 -16.98 -17.09 7.44
CA LYS A 134 -17.62 -17.85 8.52
C LYS A 134 -16.80 -17.83 9.81
N HIS A 135 -15.49 -17.59 9.72
CA HIS A 135 -14.61 -17.49 10.87
C HIS A 135 -14.73 -16.11 11.50
N LYS A 136 -15.12 -16.08 12.78
CA LYS A 136 -15.24 -14.84 13.54
C LYS A 136 -13.89 -14.50 14.17
N ILE A 137 -13.04 -13.83 13.41
CA ILE A 137 -11.75 -13.35 13.89
C ILE A 137 -11.88 -11.89 14.35
N PRO A 138 -11.35 -11.51 15.52
CA PRO A 138 -11.31 -10.11 15.95
C PRO A 138 -10.58 -9.22 14.93
N ILE A 139 -11.09 -8.01 14.72
CA ILE A 139 -10.58 -7.06 13.73
C ILE A 139 -9.12 -6.68 14.02
N GLU A 140 -8.78 -6.55 15.29
CA GLU A 140 -7.45 -6.25 15.79
C GLU A 140 -6.45 -7.35 15.42
N GLU A 141 -6.85 -8.61 15.53
CA GLU A 141 -6.02 -9.76 15.13
C GLU A 141 -5.82 -9.80 13.61
N ILE A 142 -6.85 -9.48 12.83
CA ILE A 142 -6.72 -9.36 11.37
C ILE A 142 -5.71 -8.25 11.03
N CYS A 143 -5.88 -7.05 11.60
CA CYS A 143 -5.01 -5.90 11.36
C CYS A 143 -3.55 -6.16 11.75
N LYS A 144 -3.33 -6.86 12.87
CA LYS A 144 -1.99 -7.25 13.35
C LYS A 144 -1.25 -8.19 12.40
N ASN A 145 -1.97 -8.98 11.62
CA ASN A 145 -1.38 -9.92 10.66
C ASN A 145 -1.25 -9.35 9.23
N MET A 146 -1.64 -8.08 9.01
CA MET A 146 -1.39 -7.38 7.74
C MET A 146 0.04 -6.85 7.68
N LEU A 147 0.63 -6.83 6.48
CA LEU A 147 1.92 -6.18 6.27
C LEU A 147 1.76 -4.65 6.31
N PRO A 148 2.80 -3.90 6.70
CA PRO A 148 2.78 -2.45 6.58
C PRO A 148 2.78 -2.01 5.10
N LEU A 149 2.08 -0.92 4.80
CA LEU A 149 2.13 -0.25 3.52
C LEU A 149 3.42 0.57 3.43
N LEU A 150 4.38 0.11 2.62
CA LEU A 150 5.68 0.75 2.48
C LEU A 150 5.69 1.74 1.29
N PRO A 151 6.49 2.81 1.33
CA PRO A 151 6.75 3.62 0.15
C PRO A 151 7.31 2.80 -0.99
N ARG A 152 7.04 3.25 -2.22
CA ARG A 152 7.63 2.66 -3.42
C ARG A 152 8.78 3.54 -3.88
N LEU A 153 9.94 2.92 -4.07
CA LEU A 153 11.15 3.59 -4.58
C LEU A 153 11.17 3.53 -6.10
N TYR A 154 11.41 4.67 -6.73
CA TYR A 154 11.61 4.78 -8.17
C TYR A 154 12.93 5.51 -8.43
N SER A 155 13.76 4.99 -9.33
CA SER A 155 14.96 5.70 -9.79
C SER A 155 14.53 7.00 -10.49
N ILE A 156 15.16 8.11 -10.13
CA ILE A 156 14.86 9.41 -10.73
C ILE A 156 15.38 9.42 -12.17
N ALA A 157 14.48 9.68 -13.13
CA ALA A 157 14.76 9.62 -14.57
C ALA A 157 15.13 10.99 -15.17
N SER A 158 15.51 11.96 -14.35
CA SER A 158 15.88 13.32 -14.75
C SER A 158 17.15 13.79 -14.05
N SER A 159 17.70 14.93 -14.49
CA SER A 159 18.87 15.57 -13.90
C SER A 159 18.55 17.03 -13.60
N THR A 160 18.81 17.47 -12.37
CA THR A 160 18.65 18.87 -11.92
C THR A 160 19.47 19.88 -12.74
N LYS A 161 20.52 19.42 -13.44
CA LYS A 161 21.29 20.29 -14.35
C LYS A 161 20.57 20.60 -15.67
N MET A 162 19.67 19.73 -16.11
CA MET A 162 18.91 19.88 -17.35
C MET A 162 17.47 20.32 -17.09
N TYR A 163 16.90 19.85 -15.98
CA TYR A 163 15.56 20.15 -15.48
C TYR A 163 15.70 20.63 -14.03
N PRO A 164 16.11 21.89 -13.80
CA PRO A 164 16.24 22.47 -12.47
C PRO A 164 14.88 22.63 -11.78
#